data_AF-A0A955TPR2-F1
#
_entry.id   AF-A0A955TPR2-F1
#
_cell.length_a   1.000
_cell.length_b   1.000
_cell.length_c   1.000
_cell.angle_alpha   90.00
_cell.angle_beta   90.00
_cell.angle_gamma   90.00
#
_symmetry.space_group_name_H-M   'P 1'
#
loop_
_entity.id
_entity.type
_entity.pdbx_description
1 polymer ?
#
loop_
_entity_poly.entity_id
_entity_poly.type
_entity_poly.pdbx_seq_one_letter_code
_entity_poly.pdbx_strand_id
1 'polypeptide(L)'
;LESRQTDQAIFANQRIEQVALESQEYLLRRVGQMSQAERAQEWKVIKIAKETAAENWLALAQYFMGIRDYKRARGTYKRLIEVYKDSAFQSYVNRAETGLRDLDLALPPE
;
A
#
# COMPACT_ATOMS: atom_id res chain seq x y z
N LEU A 1 5.22 14.15 -19.64
CA LEU A 1 3.83 13.63 -19.59
C LEU A 1 3.70 12.51 -18.56
N GLU A 2 4.62 11.54 -18.54
CA GLU A 2 4.59 10.39 -17.61
C GLU A 2 4.63 10.78 -16.12
N SER A 3 5.52 11.69 -15.69
CA SER A 3 5.57 12.14 -14.28
C SER A 3 4.21 12.61 -13.75
N ARG A 4 3.42 13.32 -14.58
CA ARG A 4 2.10 13.82 -14.17
C ARG A 4 1.09 12.70 -13.96
N GLN A 5 1.16 11.64 -14.77
CA GLN A 5 0.31 10.45 -14.62
C GLN A 5 0.71 9.64 -13.39
N THR A 6 2.02 9.49 -13.15
CA THR A 6 2.52 8.82 -11.94
C THR A 6 2.12 9.56 -10.68
N ASP A 7 2.26 10.89 -10.64
CA ASP A 7 1.87 11.70 -9.48
C ASP A 7 0.35 11.63 -9.23
N GLN A 8 -0.47 11.55 -10.29
CA GLN A 8 -1.90 11.29 -10.19
C GLN A 8 -2.20 9.88 -9.64
N ALA A 9 -1.46 8.85 -10.06
CA ALA A 9 -1.63 7.50 -9.55
C ALA A 9 -1.26 7.40 -8.05
N ILE A 10 -0.17 8.05 -7.64
CA ILE A 10 0.22 8.18 -6.23
C ILE A 10 -0.90 8.84 -5.43
N PHE A 11 -1.42 9.98 -5.90
CA PHE A 11 -2.48 10.71 -5.22
C PHE A 11 -3.79 9.91 -5.14
N ALA A 12 -4.18 9.26 -6.23
CA ALA A 12 -5.36 8.39 -6.26
C ALA A 12 -5.23 7.25 -5.26
N ASN A 13 -4.04 6.64 -5.16
CA ASN A 13 -3.80 5.56 -4.21
C ASN A 13 -3.84 6.02 -2.75
N GLN A 14 -3.27 7.19 -2.47
CA GLN A 14 -3.35 7.81 -1.14
C GLN A 14 -4.81 8.08 -0.73
N ARG A 15 -5.69 8.43 -1.66
CA ARG A 15 -7.12 8.57 -1.37
C ARG A 15 -7.78 7.24 -0.99
N ILE A 16 -7.40 6.13 -1.62
CA ILE A 16 -7.90 4.80 -1.24
C ILE A 16 -7.47 4.46 0.19
N GLU A 17 -6.20 4.71 0.54
CA GLU A 17 -5.69 4.50 1.91
C GLU A 17 -6.44 5.37 2.92
N GLN A 18 -6.68 6.64 2.59
CA GLN A 18 -7.40 7.56 3.46
C GLN A 18 -8.84 7.09 3.69
N VAL A 19 -9.56 6.70 2.64
CA VAL A 19 -10.92 6.16 2.77
C VAL A 19 -10.92 4.89 3.62
N ALA A 20 -9.94 3.99 3.44
CA ALA A 20 -9.85 2.79 4.27
C ALA A 20 -9.59 3.11 5.76
N LEU A 21 -8.79 4.14 6.04
CA LEU A 21 -8.51 4.61 7.40
C LEU A 21 -9.75 5.23 8.05
N GLU A 22 -10.42 6.15 7.35
CA GLU A 22 -11.69 6.75 7.81
C GLU A 22 -12.77 5.69 8.02
N SER A 23 -12.84 4.74 7.07
CA SER A 23 -13.46 3.41 7.13
C SER A 23 -13.38 2.76 8.50
N GLN A 24 -12.13 2.47 8.85
CA GLN A 24 -11.77 1.75 10.07
C GLN A 24 -12.08 2.55 11.32
N GLU A 25 -11.76 3.84 11.35
CA GLU A 25 -12.07 4.70 12.50
C GLU A 25 -13.57 4.75 12.78
N TYR A 26 -14.38 4.90 11.72
CA TYR A 26 -15.82 4.90 11.83
C TYR A 26 -16.36 3.57 12.39
N LEU A 27 -15.87 2.44 11.86
CA LEU A 27 -16.24 1.12 12.34
C LEU A 27 -15.89 0.93 13.83
N LEU A 28 -14.69 1.36 14.25
CA LEU A 28 -14.26 1.26 15.64
C LEU A 28 -15.13 2.11 16.58
N ARG A 29 -15.56 3.31 16.16
CA ARG A 29 -16.46 4.17 16.95
C ARG A 29 -17.85 3.59 17.13
N ARG A 30 -18.31 2.72 16.21
CA ARG A 30 -19.69 2.20 16.14
C ARG A 30 -19.79 0.71 16.45
N VAL A 31 -18.66 0.04 16.69
CA VAL A 31 -18.56 -1.43 16.82
C VAL A 31 -19.54 -2.04 17.82
N GLY A 32 -19.84 -1.34 18.92
CA GLY A 32 -20.76 -1.78 19.98
C GLY A 32 -22.25 -1.61 19.65
N GLN A 33 -22.58 -0.86 18.60
CA GLN A 33 -23.96 -0.61 18.13
C GLN A 33 -24.32 -1.48 16.91
N MET A 34 -23.35 -2.17 16.34
CA MET A 34 -23.50 -2.96 15.12
C MET A 34 -23.70 -4.45 15.44
N SER A 35 -24.45 -5.14 14.59
CA SER A 35 -24.49 -6.59 14.59
C SER A 35 -23.14 -7.18 14.15
N GLN A 36 -22.90 -8.45 14.45
CA GLN A 36 -21.70 -9.14 13.99
C GLN A 36 -21.59 -9.18 12.46
N ALA A 37 -22.71 -9.35 11.75
CA ALA A 37 -22.75 -9.39 10.30
C ALA A 37 -22.36 -8.05 9.67
N GLU A 38 -22.90 -6.94 10.19
CA GLU A 38 -22.54 -5.59 9.72
C GLU A 38 -21.05 -5.30 9.95
N ARG A 39 -20.52 -5.64 11.13
CA ARG A 39 -19.08 -5.48 11.40
C ARG A 39 -18.22 -6.26 10.43
N ALA A 40 -18.57 -7.51 10.16
CA ALA A 40 -17.81 -8.36 9.25
C ALA A 40 -17.82 -7.80 7.82
N GLN A 41 -18.96 -7.28 7.37
CA GLN A 41 -19.09 -6.69 6.05
C GLN A 41 -18.27 -5.40 5.92
N GLU A 42 -18.34 -4.49 6.90
CA GLU A 42 -17.51 -3.27 6.89
C GLU A 42 -16.02 -3.59 6.93
N TRP A 43 -15.61 -4.54 7.80
CA TRP A 43 -14.22 -5.00 7.84
C TRP A 43 -13.75 -5.55 6.49
N LYS A 44 -14.61 -6.28 5.78
CA LYS A 44 -14.30 -6.80 4.44
C LYS A 44 -14.04 -5.67 3.45
N VAL A 45 -14.86 -4.62 3.45
CA VAL A 45 -14.68 -3.46 2.56
C VAL A 45 -13.38 -2.73 2.88
N ILE A 46 -13.09 -2.48 4.16
CA ILE A 46 -11.83 -1.86 4.59
C ILE A 46 -10.64 -2.70 4.14
N LYS A 47 -10.71 -4.03 4.30
CA LYS A 47 -9.65 -4.94 3.88
C LYS A 47 -9.39 -4.85 2.38
N ILE A 48 -10.44 -4.88 1.56
CA ILE A 48 -10.32 -4.77 0.09
C ILE A 48 -9.68 -3.44 -0.31
N ALA A 49 -10.06 -2.33 0.33
CA ALA A 49 -9.47 -1.02 0.03
C ALA A 49 -7.97 -1.00 0.37
N LYS A 50 -7.57 -1.56 1.53
CA LYS A 50 -6.16 -1.68 1.91
C LYS A 50 -5.37 -2.60 0.99
N GLU A 51 -5.92 -3.75 0.60
CA GLU A 51 -5.30 -4.68 -0.36
C GLU A 51 -5.10 -4.00 -1.73
N THR A 52 -6.12 -3.29 -2.22
CA THR A 52 -6.04 -2.51 -3.46
C THR A 52 -4.92 -1.47 -3.38
N ALA A 53 -4.85 -0.73 -2.27
CA ALA A 53 -3.81 0.26 -2.10
C ALA A 53 -2.40 -0.34 -2.02
N ALA A 54 -2.24 -1.50 -1.36
CA ALA A 54 -0.98 -2.20 -1.27
C ALA A 54 -0.49 -2.70 -2.65
N GLU A 55 -1.38 -3.32 -3.44
CA GLU A 55 -1.03 -3.77 -4.80
C GLU A 55 -0.63 -2.59 -5.70
N ASN A 56 -1.35 -1.47 -5.63
CA ASN A 56 -1.02 -0.26 -6.39
C ASN A 56 0.34 0.32 -6.01
N TRP A 57 0.68 0.37 -4.72
CA TRP A 57 2.02 0.79 -4.30
C TRP A 57 3.10 -0.14 -4.83
N LEU A 58 2.84 -1.44 -4.83
CA LEU A 58 3.80 -2.40 -5.32
C LEU A 58 4.03 -2.28 -6.82
N ALA A 59 2.95 -2.07 -7.59
CA ALA A 59 3.02 -1.79 -9.01
C ALA A 59 3.79 -0.48 -9.30
N LEU A 60 3.59 0.57 -8.50
CA LEU A 60 4.37 1.82 -8.60
C LEU A 60 5.86 1.59 -8.34
N ALA A 61 6.22 0.81 -7.31
CA ALA A 61 7.61 0.47 -7.02
C ALA A 61 8.28 -0.28 -8.19
N GLN A 62 7.57 -1.27 -8.76
CA GLN A 62 8.02 -2.02 -9.92
C GLN A 62 8.14 -1.15 -11.18
N TYR A 63 7.20 -0.23 -11.39
CA TYR A 63 7.28 0.75 -12.47
C TYR A 63 8.54 1.61 -12.33
N PHE A 64 8.80 2.16 -11.14
CA PHE A 64 10.00 2.94 -10.86
C PHE A 64 11.29 2.16 -11.08
N MET A 65 11.32 0.87 -10.71
CA MET A 65 12.42 -0.04 -11.06
C MET A 65 12.62 -0.13 -12.58
N GLY A 66 11.54 -0.31 -13.34
CA GLY A 66 11.57 -0.42 -14.79
C GLY A 66 12.13 0.82 -15.49
N ILE A 67 11.79 2.01 -15.02
CA ILE A 67 12.32 3.28 -15.54
C ILE A 67 13.62 3.73 -14.86
N ARG A 68 14.20 2.90 -13.99
CA ARG A 68 15.45 3.16 -13.24
C ARG A 68 15.38 4.38 -12.30
N ASP A 69 14.19 4.79 -11.87
CA ASP A 69 14.04 5.76 -10.77
C ASP A 69 14.16 5.03 -9.43
N TYR A 70 15.37 4.56 -9.13
CA TYR A 70 15.63 3.71 -7.97
C TYR A 70 15.37 4.43 -6.64
N LYS A 71 15.50 5.76 -6.60
CA LYS A 71 15.18 6.54 -5.40
C LYS A 71 13.68 6.44 -5.07
N ARG A 72 12.81 6.63 -6.07
CA ARG A 72 11.37 6.47 -5.87
C ARG A 72 11.00 5.01 -5.60
N ALA A 73 11.57 4.05 -6.33
CA ALA A 73 11.34 2.62 -6.09
C ALA A 73 11.66 2.22 -4.63
N ARG A 74 12.85 2.60 -4.15
CA ARG A 74 13.29 2.36 -2.76
C ARG A 74 12.31 2.97 -1.76
N GLY A 75 11.91 4.23 -1.97
CA GLY A 75 10.95 4.92 -1.12
C GLY A 75 9.60 4.20 -1.07
N THR A 76 9.10 3.74 -2.22
CA THR A 76 7.82 3.04 -2.31
C THR A 76 7.85 1.66 -1.65
N TYR A 77 8.94 0.88 -1.82
CA TYR A 77 9.10 -0.39 -1.11
C TYR A 77 9.17 -0.20 0.41
N LYS A 78 9.96 0.77 0.89
CA LYS A 78 10.03 1.08 2.33
C LYS A 78 8.67 1.49 2.90
N ARG A 79 7.91 2.31 2.18
CA ARG A 79 6.54 2.67 2.56
C ARG A 79 5.65 1.44 2.74
N LEU A 80 5.65 0.50 1.80
CA LEU A 80 4.85 -0.72 1.90
C LEU A 80 5.17 -1.50 3.18
N ILE A 81 6.45 -1.68 3.48
CA ILE A 81 6.94 -2.38 4.68
C ILE A 81 6.51 -1.63 5.95
N GLU A 82 6.58 -0.30 5.95
CA GLU A 82 6.26 0.51 7.12
C GLU A 82 4.76 0.65 7.42
N VAL A 83 3.93 0.74 6.37
CA VAL A 83 2.48 0.99 6.49
C VAL A 83 1.71 -0.32 6.69
N TYR A 84 2.07 -1.40 6.00
CA TYR A 84 1.30 -2.64 5.96
C TYR A 84 1.84 -3.72 6.91
N LYS A 85 2.10 -3.35 8.17
CA LYS A 85 2.70 -4.22 9.19
C LYS A 85 1.79 -5.35 9.71
N ASP A 86 0.50 -5.30 9.40
CA ASP A 86 -0.44 -6.34 9.82
C ASP A 86 -0.21 -7.62 9.01
N SER A 87 -0.24 -8.77 9.70
CA SER A 87 -0.20 -10.12 9.13
C SER A 87 -1.12 -10.32 7.92
N ALA A 88 -2.27 -9.64 7.87
CA ALA A 88 -3.20 -9.70 6.74
C ALA A 88 -2.59 -9.20 5.41
N PHE A 89 -1.52 -8.42 5.46
CA PHE A 89 -0.83 -7.85 4.30
C PHE A 89 0.61 -8.35 4.14
N GLN A 90 1.01 -9.39 4.88
CA GLN A 90 2.38 -9.88 4.90
C GLN A 90 2.91 -10.26 3.50
N SER A 91 2.04 -10.75 2.60
CA SER A 91 2.44 -11.07 1.23
C SER A 91 2.96 -9.83 0.47
N TYR A 92 2.36 -8.67 0.66
CA TYR A 92 2.80 -7.40 0.05
C TYR A 92 4.12 -6.93 0.67
N VAL A 93 4.27 -7.05 2.00
CA VAL A 93 5.51 -6.75 2.69
C VAL A 93 6.66 -7.62 2.19
N ASN A 94 6.45 -8.94 2.08
CA ASN A 94 7.47 -9.86 1.58
C ASN A 94 7.89 -9.54 0.13
N ARG A 95 6.93 -9.19 -0.74
CA ARG A 95 7.21 -8.75 -2.12
C ARG A 95 8.01 -7.44 -2.13
N ALA A 96 7.70 -6.50 -1.24
CA ALA A 96 8.41 -5.24 -1.12
C ALA A 96 9.83 -5.42 -0.57
N GLU A 97 10.03 -6.28 0.44
CA GLU A 97 11.35 -6.64 0.95
C GLU A 97 12.22 -7.30 -0.12
N THR A 98 11.63 -8.20 -0.92
CA THR A 98 12.33 -8.84 -2.05
C THR A 98 12.75 -7.79 -3.07
N GLY A 99 11.83 -6.92 -3.49
CA GLY A 99 12.14 -5.86 -4.45
C GLY A 99 13.19 -4.85 -3.93
N LEU A 100 13.19 -4.58 -2.62
CA LEU A 100 14.22 -3.74 -1.99
C LEU A 100 15.60 -4.41 -2.01
N ARG A 101 15.67 -5.72 -1.72
CA ARG A 101 16.92 -6.49 -1.83
C ARG A 101 17.43 -6.54 -3.27
N ASP A 102 16.56 -6.75 -4.25
CA ASP A 102 16.94 -6.76 -5.66
C ASP A 102 17.50 -5.40 -6.10
N LEU A 103 16.88 -4.31 -5.64
CA LEU A 103 17.37 -2.94 -5.86
C LEU A 103 18.76 -2.74 -5.24
N ASP A 104 18.97 -3.21 -4.01
CA ASP A 104 20.25 -3.10 -3.30
C ASP A 104 21.37 -3.90 -3.97
N LEU A 105 21.04 -5.03 -4.61
CA LEU A 105 22.01 -5.81 -5.39
C LEU A 105 22.34 -5.15 -6.74
N ALA A 106 21.38 -4.44 -7.33
CA ALA A 106 21.55 -3.77 -8.62
C ALA A 106 22.31 -2.44 -8.54
N LEU A 107 22.40 -1.84 -7.34
CA LEU A 107 23.10 -0.59 -7.11
C LEU A 107 24.38 -0.81 -6.29
N PRO A 108 25.49 -0.11 -6.60
CA PRO A 108 26.63 -0.07 -5.70
C PRO A 108 26.20 0.51 -4.34
N PRO A 109 26.73 0.01 -3.21
CA PRO A 109 26.48 0.62 -1.91
C PRO A 109 26.93 2.08 -1.94
N GLU A 110 26.06 2.98 -1.47
CA GLU A 110 26.35 4.41 -1.31
C GLU A 110 27.45 4.67 -0.26
#